data_AF-A0AAV5VGW8-F1
#
_entry.id   AF-A0AAV5VGW8-F1
#
_cell.length_a   1.000
_cell.length_b   1.000
_cell.length_c   1.000
_cell.angle_alpha   90.00
_cell.angle_beta   90.00
_cell.angle_gamma   90.00
#
_symmetry.space_group_name_H-M   'P 1'
#
loop_
_entity.id
_entity.type
_entity.pdbx_description
1 polymer ?
#
loop_
_entity_poly.entity_id
_entity_poly.type
_entity_poly.pdbx_seq_one_letter_code
_entity_poly.pdbx_strand_id
1 'polypeptide(L)'
;MMLTYRTYRIPSMAAVLLQLMLLASFVPQANAKDFRQTTSNKAFIGSLKDGEFEIVHPFQIRDKSDRIGIDTRNYFLRGTEHFEQVTIVVRSAVLGRLKIVATRNDHLILNQTAFRKLDTNGEHVISNKVENCFYQGSVAGDESSYAAFSSCNGLRGVISFSNGSSYGIYPLDGGNRDKRHPHVLYKAGWTSEAKCGAAPAAGSIQGAEALVRSHHHKHRRESGRQTKHVEMAVIGDYQMV
;
A
#
# COMPACT_ATOMS: atom_id res chain seq x y z
N MET A 1 -17.66 66.81 -50.34
CA MET A 1 -17.97 65.59 -49.55
C MET A 1 -16.84 65.40 -48.55
N MET A 2 -17.00 65.91 -47.33
CA MET A 2 -15.96 65.94 -46.29
C MET A 2 -15.95 64.62 -45.51
N LEU A 3 -14.80 63.94 -45.51
CA LEU A 3 -14.54 62.74 -44.70
C LEU A 3 -14.02 63.15 -43.32
N THR A 4 -14.76 62.80 -42.27
CA THR A 4 -14.36 62.94 -40.86
C THR A 4 -13.50 61.74 -40.44
N TYR A 5 -12.21 61.98 -40.16
CA TYR A 5 -11.34 60.98 -39.55
C TYR A 5 -11.55 60.98 -38.02
N ARG A 6 -12.05 59.87 -37.48
CA ARG A 6 -12.07 59.59 -36.03
C ARG A 6 -10.65 59.23 -35.58
N THR A 7 -10.06 60.04 -34.71
CA THR A 7 -8.80 59.73 -34.03
C THR A 7 -9.07 58.77 -32.88
N TYR A 8 -8.55 57.54 -32.99
CA TYR A 8 -8.55 56.58 -31.87
C TYR A 8 -7.36 56.87 -30.96
N ARG A 9 -7.61 57.25 -29.71
CA ARG A 9 -6.58 57.36 -28.67
C ARG A 9 -6.11 55.95 -28.30
N ILE A 10 -4.86 55.65 -28.63
CA ILE A 10 -4.14 54.45 -28.18
C ILE A 10 -3.90 54.60 -26.67
N PRO A 11 -4.35 53.65 -25.82
CA PRO A 11 -4.09 53.72 -24.38
C PRO A 11 -2.58 53.61 -24.12
N SER A 12 -2.09 54.40 -23.15
CA SER A 12 -0.69 54.36 -22.70
C SER A 12 -0.29 52.94 -22.31
N MET A 13 0.94 52.53 -22.66
CA MET A 13 1.48 51.21 -22.31
C MET A 13 1.40 50.91 -20.81
N ALA A 14 1.42 51.94 -19.96
CA ALA A 14 1.25 51.80 -18.51
C ALA A 14 -0.14 51.27 -18.13
N ALA A 15 -1.20 51.66 -18.84
CA ALA A 15 -2.56 51.18 -18.58
C ALA A 15 -2.73 49.70 -18.97
N VAL A 16 -2.11 49.30 -20.08
CA VAL A 16 -2.10 47.90 -20.54
C VAL A 16 -1.31 47.01 -19.57
N LEU A 17 -0.18 47.48 -19.06
CA LEU A 17 0.62 46.79 -18.05
C LEU A 17 -0.12 46.65 -16.70
N LEU A 18 -0.85 47.68 -16.26
CA LEU A 18 -1.62 47.60 -15.01
C LEU A 18 -2.78 46.59 -15.13
N GLN A 19 -3.46 46.53 -16.28
CA GLN A 19 -4.52 45.55 -16.54
C GLN A 19 -3.98 44.11 -16.63
N LEU A 20 -2.78 43.91 -17.20
CA LEU A 20 -2.12 42.61 -17.20
C LEU A 20 -1.69 42.16 -15.79
N MET A 21 -1.22 43.09 -14.95
CA MET A 21 -0.86 42.80 -13.56
C MET A 21 -2.08 42.45 -12.70
N LEU A 22 -3.22 43.13 -12.88
CA LEU A 22 -4.47 42.83 -12.18
C LEU A 22 -5.07 41.46 -12.57
N LEU A 23 -4.85 41.01 -13.81
CA LEU A 23 -5.24 39.67 -14.26
C LEU A 23 -4.29 38.56 -13.77
N ALA A 24 -3.05 38.90 -13.40
CA ALA A 24 -2.10 37.94 -12.82
C ALA A 24 -2.34 37.63 -11.33
N SER A 25 -3.17 38.43 -10.64
CA SER A 25 -3.49 38.24 -9.21
C SER A 25 -4.63 37.26 -8.91
N PHE A 26 -5.28 36.67 -9.93
CA PHE A 26 -6.30 35.63 -9.74
C PHE A 26 -5.86 34.31 -10.39
N VAL A 27 -4.77 33.73 -9.90
CA VAL A 27 -4.57 32.29 -10.02
C VAL A 27 -5.42 31.65 -8.94
N PRO A 28 -6.46 30.85 -9.27
CA PRO A 28 -7.16 30.07 -8.26
C PRO A 28 -6.15 29.10 -7.67
N GLN A 29 -5.68 29.42 -6.47
CA GLN A 29 -4.85 28.56 -5.67
C GLN A 29 -5.71 27.34 -5.35
N ALA A 30 -5.48 26.26 -6.09
CA ALA A 30 -6.12 24.97 -5.85
C ALA A 30 -5.90 24.65 -4.37
N ASN A 31 -6.97 24.77 -3.59
CA ASN A 31 -6.94 24.54 -2.17
C ASN A 31 -6.45 23.10 -1.99
N ALA A 32 -5.24 22.94 -1.44
CA ALA A 32 -4.79 21.64 -0.97
C ALA A 32 -5.79 21.24 0.12
N LYS A 33 -6.83 20.50 -0.26
CA LYS A 33 -7.78 19.92 0.70
C LYS A 33 -6.91 19.28 1.76
N ASP A 34 -7.09 19.70 3.00
CA ASP A 34 -6.45 19.08 4.15
C ASP A 34 -6.80 17.60 4.08
N PHE A 35 -5.83 16.77 3.64
CA PHE A 35 -6.05 15.36 3.33
C PHE A 35 -6.62 14.62 4.54
N ARG A 36 -6.39 15.15 5.75
CA ARG A 36 -6.96 14.62 7.01
C ARG A 36 -8.49 14.69 7.07
N GLN A 37 -9.15 15.48 6.21
CA GLN A 37 -10.58 15.79 6.32
C GLN A 37 -11.50 14.92 5.46
N THR A 38 -10.96 14.06 4.58
CA THR A 38 -11.81 13.11 3.86
C THR A 38 -12.40 12.10 4.85
N THR A 39 -13.67 11.71 4.66
CA THR A 39 -14.36 10.76 5.53
C THR A 39 -13.61 9.45 5.70
N SER A 40 -13.02 8.92 4.62
CA SER A 40 -12.23 7.68 4.63
C SER A 40 -10.97 7.80 5.49
N ASN A 41 -10.16 8.85 5.26
CA ASN A 41 -8.96 9.08 6.05
C ASN A 41 -9.27 9.26 7.54
N LYS A 42 -10.35 9.97 7.87
CA LYS A 42 -10.78 10.15 9.26
C LYS A 42 -11.19 8.82 9.90
N ALA A 43 -11.95 7.98 9.18
CA ALA A 43 -12.39 6.68 9.67
C ALA A 43 -11.20 5.75 9.95
N PHE A 44 -10.25 5.65 9.02
CA PHE A 44 -9.05 4.82 9.20
C PHE A 44 -8.13 5.36 10.30
N ILE A 45 -7.82 6.66 10.29
CA ILE A 45 -6.96 7.24 11.33
C ILE A 45 -7.60 7.11 12.71
N GLY A 46 -8.92 7.25 12.80
CA GLY A 46 -9.66 7.09 14.06
C GLY A 46 -9.73 5.66 14.59
N SER A 47 -9.42 4.63 13.78
CA SER A 47 -9.32 3.25 14.25
C SER A 47 -7.95 2.93 14.86
N LEU A 48 -6.94 3.76 14.58
CA LEU A 48 -5.60 3.63 15.12
C LEU A 48 -5.52 4.21 16.53
N LYS A 49 -4.65 3.64 17.36
CA LYS A 49 -4.38 4.18 18.69
C LYS A 49 -3.69 5.55 18.57
N ASP A 50 -4.16 6.50 19.35
CA ASP A 50 -3.57 7.85 19.40
C ASP A 50 -2.07 7.76 19.75
N GLY A 51 -1.24 8.47 18.96
CA GLY A 51 0.21 8.52 19.16
C GLY A 51 0.99 7.31 18.62
N GLU A 52 0.34 6.28 18.06
CA GLU A 52 1.02 5.10 17.50
C GLU A 52 1.18 5.16 15.96
N PHE A 53 0.97 6.34 15.36
CA PHE A 53 1.11 6.54 13.92
C PHE A 53 1.77 7.87 13.55
N GLU A 54 2.36 7.90 12.35
CA GLU A 54 3.00 9.06 11.74
C GLU A 54 2.50 9.25 10.30
N ILE A 55 2.30 10.50 9.87
CA ILE A 55 2.05 10.78 8.46
C ILE A 55 3.37 10.93 7.71
N VAL A 56 3.65 10.00 6.82
CA VAL A 56 4.88 9.94 6.03
C VAL A 56 4.61 10.20 4.55
N HIS A 57 5.65 10.57 3.81
CA HIS A 57 5.60 10.84 2.38
C HIS A 57 6.68 10.03 1.68
N PRO A 58 6.42 8.72 1.46
CA PRO A 58 7.35 7.85 0.78
C PRO A 58 7.59 8.30 -0.66
N PHE A 59 8.76 7.95 -1.18
CA PHE A 59 9.18 8.27 -2.53
C PHE A 59 10.11 7.17 -3.05
N GLN A 60 10.20 7.04 -4.36
CA GLN A 60 11.16 6.15 -4.99
C GLN A 60 12.51 6.85 -5.18
N ILE A 61 13.59 6.07 -5.09
CA ILE A 61 14.89 6.45 -5.60
C ILE A 61 15.20 5.59 -6.83
N ARG A 62 15.53 6.24 -7.94
CA ARG A 62 16.02 5.58 -9.17
C ARG A 62 17.51 5.88 -9.39
N ASP A 63 18.03 5.47 -10.55
CA ASP A 63 19.39 5.78 -10.98
C ASP A 63 19.70 7.27 -10.86
N LYS A 64 20.96 7.59 -10.55
CA LYS A 64 21.44 8.97 -10.28
C LYS A 64 20.84 9.64 -9.03
N SER A 65 20.21 8.87 -8.13
CA SER A 65 19.61 9.38 -6.88
C SER A 65 18.41 10.32 -7.07
N ASP A 66 17.79 10.29 -8.25
CA ASP A 66 16.58 11.06 -8.52
C ASP A 66 15.45 10.60 -7.61
N ARG A 67 14.76 11.57 -7.01
CA ARG A 67 13.59 11.34 -6.16
C ARG A 67 12.34 11.54 -6.98
N ILE A 68 11.54 10.50 -7.07
CA ILE A 68 10.26 10.54 -7.78
C ILE A 68 9.15 10.04 -6.84
N GLY A 69 7.89 10.23 -7.23
CA GLY A 69 6.76 9.72 -6.46
C GLY A 69 6.74 8.20 -6.29
N ILE A 70 5.67 7.71 -5.71
CA ILE A 70 5.48 6.29 -5.38
C ILE A 70 4.99 5.44 -6.55
N ASP A 71 4.68 6.05 -7.70
CA ASP A 71 4.16 5.31 -8.84
C ASP A 71 5.23 4.43 -9.50
N THR A 72 4.99 3.12 -9.46
CA THR A 72 5.92 2.10 -9.95
C THR A 72 5.61 1.66 -11.38
N ARG A 73 4.63 2.29 -12.06
CA ARG A 73 4.32 1.99 -13.46
C ARG A 73 5.48 2.34 -14.39
N ASN A 74 5.73 1.43 -15.33
CA ASN A 74 6.71 1.61 -16.38
C ASN A 74 6.07 2.25 -17.60
N TYR A 75 6.17 3.58 -17.69
CA TYR A 75 5.61 4.36 -18.80
C TYR A 75 6.34 4.16 -20.13
N PHE A 76 7.56 3.60 -20.15
CA PHE A 76 8.19 3.16 -21.40
C PHE A 76 7.41 2.01 -22.05
N LEU A 77 6.75 1.18 -21.23
CA LEU A 77 5.86 0.11 -21.64
C LEU A 77 4.38 0.54 -21.58
N ARG A 78 4.09 1.81 -21.89
CA ARG A 78 2.73 2.39 -21.89
C ARG A 78 1.99 2.29 -20.54
N GLY A 79 2.70 2.03 -19.45
CA GLY A 79 2.12 1.91 -18.11
C GLY A 79 1.33 0.62 -17.87
N THR A 80 1.45 -0.39 -18.75
CA THR A 80 0.76 -1.68 -18.57
C THR A 80 1.48 -2.62 -17.60
N GLU A 81 2.72 -2.30 -17.27
CA GLU A 81 3.56 -3.08 -16.36
C GLU A 81 4.22 -2.17 -15.32
N HIS A 82 4.60 -2.78 -14.19
CA HIS A 82 5.38 -2.12 -13.15
C HIS A 82 6.85 -2.53 -13.23
N PHE A 83 7.76 -1.70 -12.72
CA PHE A 83 9.19 -2.03 -12.64
C PHE A 83 9.41 -3.31 -11.84
N GLU A 84 10.33 -4.16 -12.31
CA GLU A 84 10.70 -5.39 -11.60
C GLU A 84 11.36 -5.10 -10.26
N GLN A 85 12.17 -4.05 -10.19
CA GLN A 85 12.87 -3.65 -8.98
C GLN A 85 12.56 -2.19 -8.63
N VAL A 86 12.30 -1.95 -7.35
CA VAL A 86 12.05 -0.61 -6.81
C VAL A 86 12.80 -0.41 -5.50
N THR A 87 13.20 0.83 -5.26
CA THR A 87 13.69 1.27 -3.95
C THR A 87 12.75 2.32 -3.40
N ILE A 88 12.01 1.99 -2.34
CA ILE A 88 11.11 2.90 -1.64
C ILE A 88 11.83 3.48 -0.42
N VAL A 89 11.79 4.80 -0.27
CA VAL A 89 12.30 5.46 0.92
C VAL A 89 11.14 6.01 1.74
N VAL A 90 11.09 5.61 3.01
CA VAL A 90 10.19 6.15 4.01
C VAL A 90 11.03 6.93 5.02
N ARG A 91 10.73 8.21 5.23
CA ARG A 91 11.33 9.00 6.31
C ARG A 91 10.33 9.06 7.44
N SER A 92 10.74 8.56 8.60
CA SER A 92 9.97 8.55 9.84
C SER A 92 10.76 9.28 10.93
N ALA A 93 10.06 10.03 11.77
CA ALA A 93 10.61 10.62 12.98
C ALA A 93 11.03 9.56 14.00
N VAL A 94 10.35 8.41 14.02
CA VAL A 94 10.59 7.32 14.98
C VAL A 94 11.60 6.30 14.45
N LEU A 95 11.44 5.87 13.20
CA LEU A 95 12.28 4.83 12.59
C LEU A 95 13.48 5.39 11.80
N GLY A 96 13.58 6.70 11.67
CA GLY A 96 14.59 7.34 10.83
C GLY A 96 14.33 7.12 9.35
N ARG A 97 15.40 6.94 8.57
CA ARG A 97 15.32 6.80 7.10
C ARG A 97 15.35 5.32 6.72
N LEU A 98 14.21 4.78 6.35
CA LEU A 98 14.08 3.43 5.83
C LEU A 98 14.28 3.43 4.32
N LYS A 99 15.19 2.59 3.82
CA LYS A 99 15.39 2.33 2.39
C LYS A 99 14.98 0.88 2.12
N ILE A 100 13.80 0.67 1.57
CA ILE A 100 13.25 -0.65 1.26
C ILE A 100 13.65 -1.00 -0.17
N VAL A 101 14.40 -2.08 -0.34
CA VAL A 101 14.78 -2.62 -1.65
C VAL A 101 13.85 -3.81 -1.91
N ALA A 102 13.08 -3.74 -2.99
CA ALA A 102 12.04 -4.73 -3.24
C ALA A 102 11.93 -5.12 -4.72
N THR A 103 11.53 -6.36 -4.93
CA THR A 103 11.28 -6.97 -6.23
C THR A 103 9.78 -7.24 -6.39
N ARG A 104 9.25 -7.01 -7.59
CA ARG A 104 7.88 -7.36 -7.96
C ARG A 104 7.70 -8.87 -7.85
N ASN A 105 6.61 -9.32 -7.25
CA ASN A 105 6.33 -10.73 -7.02
C ASN A 105 5.54 -11.30 -8.21
N ASP A 106 6.20 -12.07 -9.06
CA ASP A 106 5.59 -12.70 -10.24
C ASP A 106 5.00 -14.10 -9.94
N HIS A 107 5.02 -14.53 -8.67
CA HIS A 107 4.52 -15.82 -8.21
C HIS A 107 3.26 -15.73 -7.34
N LEU A 108 2.91 -14.53 -6.85
CA LEU A 108 1.74 -14.33 -5.99
C LEU A 108 0.43 -14.51 -6.77
N ILE A 109 0.37 -13.92 -7.96
CA ILE A 109 -0.78 -14.02 -8.87
C ILE A 109 -0.27 -14.58 -10.19
N LEU A 110 -0.49 -15.87 -10.40
CA LEU A 110 -0.15 -16.53 -11.64
C LEU A 110 -1.13 -16.11 -12.74
N ASN A 111 -0.66 -16.07 -13.99
CA ASN A 111 -1.50 -15.68 -15.13
C ASN A 111 -2.76 -16.55 -15.30
N GLN A 112 -2.73 -17.79 -14.79
CA GLN A 112 -3.83 -18.75 -14.83
C GLN A 112 -4.70 -18.76 -13.57
N THR A 113 -4.48 -17.83 -12.63
CA THR A 113 -5.30 -17.73 -11.42
C THR A 113 -6.71 -17.28 -11.78
N ALA A 114 -7.71 -18.11 -11.46
CA ALA A 114 -9.12 -17.76 -11.61
C ALA A 114 -9.58 -16.98 -10.38
N PHE A 115 -9.96 -15.72 -10.57
CA PHE A 115 -10.54 -14.89 -9.51
C PHE A 115 -12.07 -14.96 -9.57
N ARG A 116 -12.69 -15.21 -8.43
CA ARG A 116 -14.14 -15.34 -8.29
C ARG A 116 -14.60 -14.40 -7.19
N LYS A 117 -15.65 -13.64 -7.45
CA LYS A 117 -16.31 -12.78 -6.47
C LYS A 117 -17.68 -13.36 -6.17
N LEU A 118 -17.98 -13.56 -4.90
CA LEU A 118 -19.31 -13.91 -4.45
C LEU A 118 -19.98 -12.65 -3.88
N ASP A 119 -21.12 -12.26 -4.43
CA ASP A 119 -21.96 -11.21 -3.87
C ASP A 119 -23.44 -11.64 -3.85
N THR A 120 -24.35 -10.69 -3.56
CA THR A 120 -25.79 -10.98 -3.42
C THR A 120 -26.42 -11.55 -4.69
N ASN A 121 -25.81 -11.31 -5.85
CA ASN A 121 -26.31 -11.78 -7.14
C ASN A 121 -25.71 -13.15 -7.53
N GLY A 122 -24.89 -13.73 -6.66
CA GLY A 122 -24.24 -15.01 -6.87
C GLY A 122 -22.76 -14.87 -7.16
N GLU A 123 -22.23 -15.89 -7.85
CA GLU A 123 -20.81 -15.99 -8.13
C GLU A 123 -20.44 -15.44 -9.50
N HIS A 124 -19.48 -14.53 -9.53
CA HIS A 124 -19.01 -13.85 -10.72
C HIS A 124 -17.52 -14.13 -10.94
N VAL A 125 -17.17 -14.58 -12.15
CA VAL A 125 -15.77 -14.72 -12.55
C VAL A 125 -15.22 -13.33 -12.89
N ILE A 126 -14.09 -12.97 -12.29
CA ILE A 126 -13.35 -11.76 -12.66
C ILE A 126 -12.50 -12.12 -13.87
N SER A 127 -12.93 -11.68 -15.06
CA SER A 127 -12.30 -11.99 -16.34
C SER A 127 -11.07 -11.13 -16.66
N ASN A 128 -10.90 -10.00 -15.98
CA ASN A 128 -9.79 -9.09 -16.22
C ASN A 128 -8.52 -9.56 -15.51
N LYS A 129 -7.38 -9.42 -16.19
CA LYS A 129 -6.05 -9.64 -15.61
C LYS A 129 -5.87 -8.68 -14.43
N VAL A 130 -5.54 -9.22 -13.26
CA VAL A 130 -5.20 -8.42 -12.08
C VAL A 130 -3.84 -7.76 -12.32
N GLU A 131 -3.76 -6.45 -12.09
CA GLU A 131 -2.52 -5.68 -12.18
C GLU A 131 -1.48 -6.24 -11.19
N ASN A 132 -0.27 -6.57 -11.66
CA ASN A 132 0.80 -7.02 -10.77
C ASN A 132 1.64 -5.83 -10.29
N CYS A 133 1.30 -5.33 -9.12
CA CYS A 133 1.95 -4.20 -8.44
C CYS A 133 2.44 -4.59 -7.03
N PHE A 134 2.58 -5.89 -6.77
CA PHE A 134 2.90 -6.46 -5.46
C PHE A 134 4.40 -6.70 -5.36
N TYR A 135 4.99 -6.27 -4.26
CA TYR A 135 6.42 -6.29 -4.04
C TYR A 135 6.75 -6.98 -2.73
N GLN A 136 7.90 -7.63 -2.71
CA GLN A 136 8.52 -8.18 -1.51
C GLN A 136 10.00 -7.81 -1.47
N GLY A 137 10.56 -7.66 -0.28
CA GLY A 137 11.95 -7.26 -0.11
C GLY A 137 12.34 -7.05 1.34
N SER A 138 13.34 -6.22 1.57
CA SER A 138 13.88 -5.93 2.90
C SER A 138 14.33 -4.48 3.02
N VAL A 139 14.55 -4.03 4.25
CA VAL A 139 15.17 -2.76 4.58
C VAL A 139 16.68 -2.89 4.38
N ALA A 140 17.27 -2.03 3.57
CA ALA A 140 18.70 -1.99 3.32
C ALA A 140 19.47 -1.82 4.64
N GLY A 141 20.40 -2.73 4.91
CA GLY A 141 21.17 -2.79 6.16
C GLY A 141 20.57 -3.70 7.25
N ASP A 142 19.36 -4.24 7.06
CA ASP A 142 18.77 -5.29 7.91
C ASP A 142 18.26 -6.44 7.02
N GLU A 143 19.12 -7.41 6.73
CA GLU A 143 18.79 -8.56 5.87
C GLU A 143 17.72 -9.48 6.47
N SER A 144 17.57 -9.46 7.80
CA SER A 144 16.52 -10.18 8.53
C SER A 144 15.17 -9.46 8.54
N SER A 145 15.13 -8.21 8.08
CA SER A 145 13.87 -7.50 7.88
C SER A 145 13.12 -8.03 6.66
N TYR A 146 11.80 -7.87 6.68
CA TYR A 146 10.93 -8.23 5.58
C TYR A 146 9.95 -7.09 5.31
N ALA A 147 9.76 -6.77 4.04
CA ALA A 147 8.75 -5.83 3.60
C ALA A 147 7.90 -6.46 2.49
N ALA A 148 6.59 -6.30 2.59
CA ALA A 148 5.65 -6.69 1.53
C ALA A 148 4.62 -5.60 1.34
N PHE A 149 4.46 -5.12 0.11
CA PHE A 149 3.55 -4.03 -0.18
C PHE A 149 2.98 -4.08 -1.60
N SER A 150 1.78 -3.52 -1.75
CA SER A 150 1.17 -3.17 -3.02
C SER A 150 1.45 -1.70 -3.34
N SER A 151 1.61 -1.39 -4.63
CA SER A 151 1.72 -0.01 -5.14
C SER A 151 0.60 0.38 -6.12
N CYS A 152 -0.41 -0.47 -6.31
CA CYS A 152 -1.48 -0.29 -7.30
C CYS A 152 -2.22 1.04 -7.12
N ASN A 153 -2.56 1.37 -5.88
CA ASN A 153 -3.35 2.55 -5.47
C ASN A 153 -2.73 3.23 -4.25
N GLY A 154 -1.44 3.56 -4.37
CA GLY A 154 -0.65 4.01 -3.23
C GLY A 154 0.09 2.86 -2.56
N LEU A 155 0.97 3.16 -1.61
CA LEU A 155 1.76 2.15 -0.91
C LEU A 155 0.96 1.59 0.27
N ARG A 156 0.57 0.33 0.17
CA ARG A 156 -0.11 -0.41 1.24
C ARG A 156 0.66 -1.67 1.55
N GLY A 157 1.04 -1.90 2.81
CA GLY A 157 1.81 -3.08 3.15
C GLY A 157 2.32 -3.13 4.58
N VAL A 158 3.25 -4.03 4.81
CA VAL A 158 3.89 -4.27 6.11
C VAL A 158 5.41 -4.19 5.98
N ILE A 159 6.06 -3.75 7.05
CA ILE A 159 7.51 -3.73 7.23
C ILE A 159 7.80 -4.33 8.61
N SER A 160 8.46 -5.48 8.63
CA SER A 160 8.84 -6.20 9.84
C SER A 160 10.36 -6.16 10.00
N PHE A 161 10.83 -5.90 11.21
CA PHE A 161 12.24 -5.78 11.55
C PHE A 161 12.73 -6.99 12.33
N SER A 162 14.04 -7.19 12.33
CA SER A 162 14.75 -8.24 13.07
C SER A 162 14.45 -8.29 14.57
N ASN A 163 14.16 -7.15 15.18
CA ASN A 163 13.79 -7.04 16.60
C ASN A 163 12.33 -7.46 16.91
N GLY A 164 11.61 -8.02 15.92
CA GLY A 164 10.22 -8.45 16.06
C GLY A 164 9.19 -7.33 15.95
N SER A 165 9.61 -6.06 15.84
CA SER A 165 8.68 -4.97 15.58
C SER A 165 8.15 -5.01 14.15
N SER A 166 6.89 -4.67 13.96
CA SER A 166 6.25 -4.60 12.65
C SER A 166 5.47 -3.30 12.52
N TYR A 167 5.43 -2.77 11.31
CA TYR A 167 4.77 -1.51 10.97
C TYR A 167 3.92 -1.70 9.72
N GLY A 168 2.72 -1.16 9.74
CA GLY A 168 1.87 -1.03 8.56
C GLY A 168 2.11 0.31 7.87
N ILE A 169 2.05 0.32 6.55
CA ILE A 169 1.95 1.54 5.75
C ILE A 169 0.63 1.52 4.98
N TYR A 170 -0.10 2.63 5.00
CA TYR A 170 -1.41 2.75 4.37
C TYR A 170 -1.56 4.09 3.63
N PRO A 171 -2.07 4.09 2.38
CA PRO A 171 -2.24 5.32 1.60
C PRO A 171 -3.41 6.15 2.13
N LEU A 172 -3.22 7.47 2.21
CA LEU A 172 -4.29 8.41 2.50
C LEU A 172 -4.85 9.00 1.21
N ASP A 173 -6.15 9.30 1.20
CA ASP A 173 -6.78 10.04 0.11
C ASP A 173 -6.13 11.41 -0.07
N GLY A 174 -5.89 11.79 -1.33
CA GLY A 174 -5.31 13.08 -1.71
C GLY A 174 -3.83 13.02 -2.09
N GLY A 175 -3.20 14.19 -2.26
CA GLY A 175 -1.83 14.28 -2.77
C GLY A 175 -1.68 13.83 -4.24
N ASN A 176 -0.44 13.65 -4.67
CA ASN A 176 -0.11 13.24 -6.03
C ASN A 176 0.90 12.08 -6.01
N ARG A 177 0.54 10.95 -6.60
CA ARG A 177 1.35 9.71 -6.63
C ARG A 177 2.70 9.86 -7.35
N ASP A 178 2.81 10.77 -8.31
CA ASP A 178 4.01 11.02 -9.09
C ASP A 178 4.99 11.97 -8.39
N LYS A 179 4.51 12.68 -7.36
CA LYS A 179 5.30 13.70 -6.64
C LYS A 179 5.36 13.44 -5.14
N ARG A 180 4.23 13.63 -4.45
CA ARG A 180 4.13 13.60 -2.99
C ARG A 180 2.76 13.09 -2.58
N HIS A 181 2.71 11.86 -2.12
CA HIS A 181 1.50 11.17 -1.72
C HIS A 181 1.54 10.85 -0.21
N PRO A 182 0.54 11.27 0.58
CA PRO A 182 0.52 11.04 2.02
C PRO A 182 0.20 9.57 2.35
N HIS A 183 0.85 9.05 3.39
CA HIS A 183 0.57 7.73 3.95
C HIS A 183 0.62 7.78 5.46
N VAL A 184 -0.09 6.87 6.11
CA VAL A 184 0.08 6.57 7.53
C VAL A 184 1.12 5.46 7.67
N LEU A 185 2.10 5.67 8.53
CA LEU A 185 2.98 4.64 9.04
C LEU A 185 2.59 4.39 10.49
N TYR A 186 2.16 3.18 10.82
CA TYR A 186 1.65 2.86 12.15
C TYR A 186 2.29 1.58 12.66
N LYS A 187 2.45 1.46 13.98
CA LYS A 187 2.97 0.24 14.58
C LYS A 187 1.92 -0.86 14.44
N ALA A 188 2.29 -1.96 13.80
CA ALA A 188 1.45 -3.17 13.77
C ALA A 188 1.62 -3.88 15.12
N GLY A 189 0.64 -3.70 15.99
CA GLY A 189 0.56 -4.39 17.27
C GLY A 189 -0.42 -5.55 17.20
N TRP A 190 0.02 -6.73 17.63
CA TRP A 190 -0.91 -7.77 18.07
C TRP A 190 -1.32 -7.40 19.48
N THR A 191 -2.62 -7.29 19.75
CA THR A 191 -3.07 -7.19 21.14
C THR A 191 -2.74 -8.51 21.83
N SER A 192 -2.33 -8.46 23.10
CA SER A 192 -2.24 -9.66 23.95
C SER A 192 -3.59 -10.37 24.10
N GLU A 193 -4.68 -9.70 23.71
CA GLU A 193 -6.05 -10.20 23.64
C GLU A 193 -6.39 -10.88 22.30
N ALA A 194 -5.42 -11.14 21.43
CA ALA A 194 -5.65 -11.91 20.21
C ALA A 194 -6.11 -13.33 20.57
N LYS A 195 -7.44 -13.51 20.69
CA LYS A 195 -8.08 -14.78 21.00
C LYS A 195 -8.05 -15.65 19.74
N CYS A 196 -7.10 -16.57 19.67
CA CYS A 196 -7.18 -17.66 18.72
C CYS A 196 -8.30 -18.61 19.17
N GLY A 197 -9.34 -18.79 18.37
CA GLY A 197 -10.40 -19.77 18.63
C GLY A 197 -9.92 -21.23 18.64
N ALA A 198 -8.64 -21.47 18.33
CA ALA A 198 -7.98 -22.77 18.42
C ALA A 198 -7.34 -23.03 19.80
N ALA A 199 -7.81 -22.36 20.86
CA ALA A 199 -7.55 -22.87 22.20
C ALA A 199 -8.13 -24.30 22.25
N PRO A 200 -7.33 -25.34 22.57
CA PRO A 200 -7.89 -26.67 22.77
C PRO A 200 -8.97 -26.50 23.84
N ALA A 201 -10.21 -26.85 23.50
CA ALA A 201 -11.28 -26.87 24.49
C ALA A 201 -10.73 -27.63 25.71
N ALA A 202 -10.78 -27.03 26.90
CA ALA A 202 -10.36 -27.69 28.12
C ALA A 202 -11.17 -29.00 28.25
N GLY A 203 -10.54 -30.13 27.92
CA GLY A 203 -11.19 -31.44 27.74
C GLY A 203 -10.81 -32.19 26.47
N SER A 204 -10.28 -31.52 25.43
CA SER A 204 -9.85 -32.16 24.18
C SER A 204 -8.53 -32.95 24.31
N ILE A 205 -7.75 -32.72 25.37
CA ILE A 205 -6.55 -33.52 25.68
C ILE A 205 -6.94 -34.93 26.14
N GLN A 206 -8.08 -35.11 26.83
CA GLN A 206 -8.51 -36.42 27.33
C GLN A 206 -9.02 -37.35 26.21
N GLY A 207 -9.61 -36.79 25.16
CA GLY A 207 -10.01 -37.55 23.96
C GLY A 207 -8.81 -37.93 23.07
N ALA A 208 -7.79 -37.06 22.99
CA ALA A 208 -6.57 -37.35 22.24
C ALA A 208 -5.73 -38.44 22.91
N GLU A 209 -5.60 -38.45 24.24
CA GLU A 209 -4.87 -39.49 24.98
C GLU A 209 -5.54 -40.87 24.87
N ALA A 210 -6.87 -40.94 24.83
CA ALA A 210 -7.62 -42.18 24.63
C ALA A 210 -7.40 -42.77 23.23
N LEU A 211 -7.32 -41.93 22.19
CA LEU A 211 -7.02 -42.36 20.82
C LEU A 211 -5.55 -42.74 20.60
N VAL A 212 -4.63 -42.16 21.38
CA VAL A 212 -3.20 -42.51 21.35
C VAL A 212 -2.94 -43.87 22.01
N ARG A 213 -3.61 -44.17 23.13
CA ARG A 213 -3.41 -45.43 23.89
C ARG A 213 -3.91 -46.68 23.15
N SER A 214 -4.95 -46.55 22.32
CA SER A 214 -5.46 -47.66 21.48
C SER A 214 -4.49 -48.10 20.37
N HIS A 215 -3.45 -47.31 20.08
CA HIS A 215 -2.55 -47.53 18.94
C HIS A 215 -1.15 -48.03 19.30
N HIS A 216 -0.91 -48.47 20.54
CA HIS A 216 0.40 -49.04 20.94
C HIS A 216 0.76 -50.39 20.28
N HIS A 217 -0.12 -50.93 19.42
CA HIS A 217 0.22 -51.99 18.46
C HIS A 217 0.41 -51.45 17.02
N LYS A 218 0.95 -50.24 16.84
CA LYS A 218 1.40 -49.80 15.51
C LYS A 218 2.84 -50.25 15.29
N HIS A 219 2.99 -51.20 14.38
CA HIS A 219 4.25 -51.47 13.66
C HIS A 219 4.96 -50.15 13.37
N ARG A 220 6.26 -50.06 13.68
CA ARG A 220 7.12 -48.91 13.34
C ARG A 220 6.98 -48.68 11.83
N ARG A 221 6.12 -47.74 11.44
CA ARG A 221 6.04 -47.27 10.06
C ARG A 221 7.28 -46.43 9.85
N GLU A 222 8.21 -46.97 9.08
CA GLU A 222 9.38 -46.25 8.65
C GLU A 222 8.90 -44.94 8.01
N SER A 223 9.24 -43.80 8.62
CA SER A 223 8.84 -42.46 8.16
C SER A 223 9.61 -42.02 6.91
N GLY A 224 10.08 -42.99 6.12
CA GLY A 224 10.90 -42.76 4.94
C GLY A 224 10.06 -42.32 3.75
N ARG A 225 10.39 -41.14 3.22
CA ARG A 225 10.12 -40.70 1.83
C ARG A 225 8.65 -40.56 1.40
N GLN A 226 7.73 -40.16 2.27
CA GLN A 226 6.43 -39.65 1.81
C GLN A 226 6.37 -38.13 1.98
N THR A 227 6.16 -37.42 0.87
CA THR A 227 5.82 -35.99 0.89
C THR A 227 4.47 -35.84 1.58
N LYS A 228 4.45 -35.04 2.65
CA LYS A 228 3.22 -34.65 3.33
C LYS A 228 2.85 -33.25 2.86
N HIS A 229 1.61 -33.08 2.44
CA HIS A 229 1.09 -31.79 2.02
C HIS A 229 0.26 -31.18 3.15
N VAL A 230 0.43 -29.87 3.38
CA VAL A 230 -0.42 -29.09 4.25
C VAL A 230 -1.20 -28.14 3.33
N GLU A 231 -2.52 -28.24 3.38
CA GLU A 231 -3.41 -27.31 2.70
C GLU A 231 -3.76 -26.18 3.68
N MET A 232 -3.64 -24.94 3.23
CA MET A 232 -3.93 -23.75 4.02
C MET A 232 -4.88 -22.85 3.26
N ALA A 233 -6.02 -22.54 3.88
CA ALA A 233 -6.93 -21.52 3.40
C ALA A 233 -6.76 -20.25 4.25
N VAL A 234 -6.51 -19.12 3.61
CA VAL A 234 -6.45 -17.81 4.26
C VAL A 234 -7.74 -17.07 3.96
N ILE A 235 -8.54 -16.80 4.99
CA ILE A 235 -9.82 -16.09 4.88
C ILE A 235 -9.62 -14.70 5.47
N GLY A 236 -9.69 -13.68 4.62
CA GLY A 236 -9.72 -12.28 5.05
C GLY A 236 -11.16 -11.80 5.19
N ASP A 237 -11.48 -11.14 6.31
CA ASP A 237 -12.75 -10.43 6.45
C ASP A 237 -12.65 -9.05 5.79
N TYR A 238 -13.68 -8.68 5.02
CA TYR A 238 -13.79 -7.38 4.36
C TYR A 238 -13.81 -6.22 5.37
N GLN A 239 -14.11 -6.47 6.65
CA GLN A 239 -14.03 -5.48 7.72
C GLN A 239 -12.62 -5.26 8.29
N MET A 240 -11.58 -5.96 7.82
CA MET A 240 -10.18 -5.75 8.24
C MET A 240 -9.46 -4.65 7.44
N VAL A 241 -10.09 -3.48 7.28
CA VAL A 241 -9.46 -2.28 6.69
C VAL A 241 -9.56 -1.10 7.64
#